data_AF-A0A9D1FN02-F1
#
_entry.id   AF-A0A9D1FN02-F1
#
_cell.length_a   1.000
_cell.length_b   1.000
_cell.length_c   1.000
_cell.angle_alpha   90.00
_cell.angle_beta   90.00
_cell.angle_gamma   90.00
#
_symmetry.space_group_name_H-M   'P 1'
#
loop_
_entity.id
_entity.type
_entity.pdbx_description
1 polymer ?
#
loop_
_entity_poly.entity_id
_entity_poly.type
_entity_poly.pdbx_seq_one_letter_code
_entity_poly.pdbx_strand_id
1 'polypeptide(L)'
;MIHKENWEETQKHLDAFWNKDYENRCNLAMRVPWAEGNQDALPPLDCSSLEEAYTSPDYLYARWKRHSLCHQFLGEGIPVSNLDFGTAGHATYFGAKPHYAPDTIWFSPTLEEPDAALLRYDPEETAFKKHQEITAALARKAAGEFMVAMPDNCGIIDALAALRGPENLLLDMIENPEFVHEACRKITEAWKTTQSRFFEILAENNQGGSSHSWMQLWCPKRHAQIQCDFSVMISPAMFEEFVLPEIEECAEFLDCITYHLDGQEQIRHLDLLLSVKKLDNIQWTPVAGQPRTSTFIKEFQKIQAAGKGLVLIPEKDEVPILMENLSHKGLHLIVNDVSSPQEAEDLLRLAEKLAH
;
A
#
# COMPACT_ATOMS: atom_id res chain seq x y z
N MET A 1 16.17 12.64 -7.30
CA MET A 1 14.97 12.00 -7.85
C MET A 1 14.57 12.62 -9.18
N ILE A 2 14.18 11.78 -10.15
CA ILE A 2 13.78 12.18 -11.50
C ILE A 2 12.47 12.97 -11.45
N HIS A 3 12.43 14.12 -12.12
CA HIS A 3 11.23 14.95 -12.32
C HIS A 3 10.41 15.24 -11.06
N LYS A 4 11.09 15.37 -9.91
CA LYS A 4 10.50 15.75 -8.61
C LYS A 4 11.24 16.98 -8.05
N GLU A 5 10.97 18.14 -8.63
CA GLU A 5 11.66 19.39 -8.27
C GLU A 5 11.19 19.96 -6.92
N ASN A 6 9.90 19.81 -6.59
CA ASN A 6 9.28 20.30 -5.35
C ASN A 6 9.37 19.27 -4.20
N TRP A 7 10.48 18.55 -4.04
CA TRP A 7 10.57 17.49 -3.02
C TRP A 7 10.40 18.00 -1.58
N GLU A 8 11.07 19.10 -1.21
CA GLU A 8 10.97 19.67 0.14
C GLU A 8 9.53 20.09 0.50
N GLU A 9 8.79 20.66 -0.45
CA GLU A 9 7.37 21.00 -0.29
C GLU A 9 6.52 19.74 -0.10
N THR A 10 6.74 18.70 -0.91
CA THR A 10 6.04 17.42 -0.75
C THR A 10 6.31 16.77 0.60
N GLN A 11 7.54 16.84 1.12
CA GLN A 11 7.83 16.33 2.46
C GLN A 11 7.01 17.07 3.51
N LYS A 12 6.91 18.40 3.41
CA LYS A 12 6.10 19.23 4.31
C LYS A 12 4.61 18.87 4.26
N HIS A 13 4.06 18.72 3.06
CA HIS A 13 2.65 18.38 2.85
C HIS A 13 2.33 16.95 3.31
N LEU A 14 3.23 15.99 3.08
CA LEU A 14 3.07 14.63 3.59
C LEU A 14 3.17 14.59 5.12
N ASP A 15 4.10 15.31 5.73
CA ASP A 15 4.19 15.43 7.20
C ASP A 15 2.90 16.04 7.79
N ALA A 16 2.38 17.12 7.19
CA ALA A 16 1.10 17.70 7.60
C ALA A 16 -0.05 16.69 7.46
N PHE A 17 -0.08 15.90 6.39
CA PHE A 17 -1.08 14.84 6.20
C PHE A 17 -1.01 13.77 7.29
N TRP A 18 0.20 13.29 7.64
CA TRP A 18 0.37 12.30 8.71
C TRP A 18 -0.11 12.84 10.05
N ASN A 19 0.19 14.11 10.37
CA ASN A 19 -0.18 14.76 11.63
C ASN A 19 -1.62 15.32 11.66
N LYS A 20 -2.37 15.25 10.53
CA LYS A 20 -3.68 15.91 10.36
C LYS A 20 -3.61 17.42 10.58
N ASP A 21 -2.48 18.01 10.24
CA ASP A 21 -2.27 19.45 10.23
C ASP A 21 -2.77 20.06 8.92
N TYR A 22 -2.90 21.39 8.93
CA TYR A 22 -3.27 22.16 7.75
C TYR A 22 -2.03 22.79 7.12
N GLU A 23 -1.86 22.60 5.81
CA GLU A 23 -0.77 23.17 5.03
C GLU A 23 -1.33 23.69 3.70
N ASN A 24 -2.07 24.80 3.76
CA ASN A 24 -2.70 25.55 2.65
C ASN A 24 -3.79 24.83 1.83
N ARG A 25 -3.69 23.52 1.61
CA ARG A 25 -4.65 22.69 0.86
C ARG A 25 -4.58 21.23 1.31
N CYS A 26 -5.42 20.37 0.73
CA CYS A 26 -5.24 18.92 0.82
C CYS A 26 -4.09 18.46 -0.09
N ASN A 27 -3.63 17.22 0.11
CA ASN A 27 -2.60 16.64 -0.74
C ASN A 27 -3.21 16.16 -2.06
N LEU A 28 -2.58 16.51 -3.18
CA LEU A 28 -2.91 16.07 -4.53
C LEU A 28 -1.67 15.39 -5.13
N ALA A 29 -1.68 14.07 -5.19
CA ALA A 29 -0.65 13.29 -5.87
C ALA A 29 -1.04 13.08 -7.33
N MET A 30 -0.29 13.70 -8.24
CA MET A 30 -0.56 13.66 -9.67
C MET A 30 0.67 13.21 -10.46
N ARG A 31 0.44 12.42 -11.50
CA ARG A 31 1.46 12.02 -12.47
C ARG A 31 0.96 12.35 -13.85
N VAL A 32 1.70 13.18 -14.58
CA VAL A 32 1.31 13.61 -15.93
C VAL A 32 2.29 13.05 -16.96
N PRO A 33 1.82 12.54 -18.10
CA PRO A 33 2.71 12.10 -19.18
C PRO A 33 3.65 13.24 -19.62
N TRP A 34 4.94 12.96 -19.70
CA TRP A 34 5.95 13.91 -20.15
C TRP A 34 6.25 13.67 -21.64
N ALA A 35 5.59 14.46 -22.49
CA ALA A 35 5.66 14.34 -23.95
C ALA A 35 7.07 14.64 -24.53
N GLU A 36 7.89 15.42 -23.83
CA GLU A 36 9.27 15.77 -24.23
C GLU A 36 10.32 14.76 -23.74
N GLY A 37 9.90 13.64 -23.13
CA GLY A 37 10.82 12.60 -22.70
C GLY A 37 11.63 12.05 -23.88
N ASN A 38 12.96 12.04 -23.76
CA ASN A 38 13.84 11.51 -24.79
C ASN A 38 13.59 10.01 -24.97
N GLN A 39 12.71 9.65 -25.91
CA GLN A 39 12.30 8.27 -26.16
C GLN A 39 13.48 7.38 -26.57
N ASP A 40 14.53 7.96 -27.14
CA ASP A 40 15.74 7.26 -27.57
C ASP A 40 16.65 6.86 -26.39
N ALA A 41 16.41 7.41 -25.19
CA ALA A 41 17.17 7.11 -23.96
C ALA A 41 16.43 6.17 -23.00
N LEU A 42 15.27 5.62 -23.38
CA LEU A 42 14.50 4.73 -22.51
C LEU A 42 15.15 3.34 -22.44
N PRO A 43 15.37 2.80 -21.22
CA PRO A 43 15.86 1.44 -21.07
C PRO A 43 14.97 0.42 -21.79
N PRO A 44 15.54 -0.61 -22.43
CA PRO A 44 14.76 -1.70 -23.01
C PRO A 44 14.04 -2.48 -21.91
N LEU A 45 12.84 -2.98 -22.22
CA LEU A 45 12.04 -3.82 -21.33
C LEU A 45 12.09 -5.25 -21.82
N ASP A 46 13.20 -5.92 -21.52
CA ASP A 46 13.40 -7.32 -21.89
C ASP A 46 13.11 -8.21 -20.67
N CYS A 47 12.08 -9.05 -20.77
CA CYS A 47 11.80 -10.12 -19.81
C CYS A 47 11.44 -11.41 -20.54
N SER A 48 11.93 -12.54 -20.05
CA SER A 48 11.69 -13.86 -20.63
C SER A 48 10.48 -14.60 -20.03
N SER A 49 9.97 -14.12 -18.89
CA SER A 49 8.83 -14.72 -18.18
C SER A 49 8.12 -13.71 -17.27
N LEU A 50 6.92 -14.07 -16.81
CA LEU A 50 6.21 -13.30 -15.78
C LEU A 50 7.00 -13.27 -14.47
N GLU A 51 7.55 -14.39 -13.99
CA GLU A 51 8.40 -14.39 -12.79
C GLU A 51 9.52 -13.36 -12.90
N GLU A 52 10.23 -13.32 -14.03
CA GLU A 52 11.31 -12.34 -14.25
C GLU A 52 10.80 -10.89 -14.18
N ALA A 53 9.59 -10.62 -14.67
CA ALA A 53 8.98 -9.30 -14.61
C ALA A 53 8.73 -8.80 -13.18
N TYR A 54 8.59 -9.71 -12.21
CA TYR A 54 8.43 -9.41 -10.78
C TYR A 54 9.74 -9.50 -9.99
N THR A 55 10.68 -10.34 -10.41
CA THR A 55 11.85 -10.66 -9.58
C THR A 55 13.19 -10.17 -10.12
N SER A 56 13.30 -9.76 -11.39
CA SER A 56 14.57 -9.31 -11.96
C SER A 56 14.87 -7.85 -11.59
N PRO A 57 15.96 -7.57 -10.84
CA PRO A 57 16.31 -6.18 -10.51
C PRO A 57 16.62 -5.33 -11.75
N ASP A 58 17.13 -5.95 -12.82
CA ASP A 58 17.40 -5.26 -14.09
C ASP A 58 16.11 -4.83 -14.78
N TYR A 59 15.15 -5.75 -14.91
CA TYR A 59 13.86 -5.46 -15.51
C TYR A 59 13.07 -4.43 -14.68
N LEU A 60 13.00 -4.62 -13.35
CA LEU A 60 12.32 -3.70 -12.44
C LEU A 60 12.93 -2.30 -12.54
N TYR A 61 14.26 -2.19 -12.52
CA TYR A 61 14.93 -0.90 -12.70
C TYR A 61 14.59 -0.27 -14.05
N ALA A 62 14.70 -1.02 -15.16
CA ALA A 62 14.39 -0.52 -16.49
C ALA A 62 12.94 -0.03 -16.60
N ARG A 63 11.97 -0.79 -16.07
CA ARG A 63 10.54 -0.45 -16.03
C ARG A 63 10.30 0.86 -15.29
N TRP A 64 10.85 1.00 -14.09
CA TRP A 64 10.58 2.15 -13.23
C TRP A 64 11.41 3.39 -13.59
N LYS A 65 12.61 3.21 -14.14
CA LYS A 65 13.38 4.28 -14.78
C LYS A 65 12.60 4.84 -15.97
N ARG A 66 12.11 3.97 -16.86
CA ARG A 66 11.29 4.37 -18.02
C ARG A 66 10.04 5.11 -17.55
N HIS A 67 9.30 4.54 -16.59
CA HIS A 67 8.12 5.18 -16.02
C HIS A 67 8.44 6.58 -15.49
N SER A 68 9.53 6.73 -14.73
CA SER A 68 9.93 8.02 -14.15
C SER A 68 10.38 9.03 -15.20
N LEU A 69 11.05 8.60 -16.27
CA LEU A 69 11.44 9.47 -17.39
C LEU A 69 10.25 9.91 -18.26
N CYS A 70 9.19 9.10 -18.33
CA CYS A 70 8.00 9.38 -19.13
C CYS A 70 6.91 10.15 -18.38
N HIS A 71 7.11 10.51 -17.11
CA HIS A 71 6.14 11.26 -16.33
C HIS A 71 6.79 12.41 -15.56
N GLN A 72 6.03 13.47 -15.32
CA GLN A 72 6.31 14.41 -14.25
C GLN A 72 5.47 14.08 -13.02
N PHE A 73 6.05 14.31 -11.86
CA PHE A 73 5.42 14.05 -10.56
C PHE A 73 5.09 15.41 -9.94
N LEU A 74 3.80 15.77 -9.96
CA LEU A 74 3.30 17.11 -9.57
C LEU A 74 2.50 17.04 -8.28
N GLY A 75 2.42 18.16 -7.55
CA GLY A 75 1.87 18.19 -6.20
C GLY A 75 2.67 17.25 -5.28
N GLU A 76 1.98 16.30 -4.66
CA GLU A 76 2.56 15.26 -3.80
C GLU A 76 2.82 13.94 -4.54
N GLY A 77 2.74 13.92 -5.87
CA GLY A 77 3.16 12.76 -6.67
C GLY A 77 4.65 12.50 -6.47
N ILE A 78 5.05 11.23 -6.37
CA ILE A 78 6.45 10.84 -6.13
C ILE A 78 6.92 9.79 -7.14
N PRO A 79 8.18 9.88 -7.62
CA PRO A 79 8.81 8.84 -8.43
C PRO A 79 9.15 7.67 -7.53
N VAL A 80 8.30 6.64 -7.54
CA VAL A 80 8.43 5.45 -6.70
C VAL A 80 8.14 4.20 -7.52
N SER A 81 8.95 3.16 -7.36
CA SER A 81 8.69 1.85 -7.95
C SER A 81 7.73 1.03 -7.11
N ASN A 82 6.86 0.27 -7.77
CA ASN A 82 6.18 -0.83 -7.11
C ASN A 82 7.13 -2.02 -6.94
N LEU A 83 7.17 -2.57 -5.73
CA LEU A 83 7.88 -3.79 -5.39
C LEU A 83 6.85 -4.84 -5.01
N ASP A 84 6.37 -5.55 -6.02
CA ASP A 84 5.22 -6.46 -5.88
C ASP A 84 5.71 -7.91 -5.70
N PHE A 85 5.51 -8.44 -4.51
CA PHE A 85 5.72 -9.86 -4.19
C PHE A 85 4.39 -10.60 -3.99
N GLY A 86 3.28 -9.98 -4.41
CA GLY A 86 1.91 -10.43 -4.24
C GLY A 86 1.28 -9.91 -2.97
N THR A 87 -0.01 -9.62 -3.05
CA THR A 87 -0.88 -9.42 -1.88
C THR A 87 -0.81 -10.66 -0.99
N ALA A 88 -0.57 -10.50 0.32
CA ALA A 88 -0.23 -11.61 1.21
C ALA A 88 1.04 -12.42 0.81
N GLY A 89 1.97 -11.82 0.06
CA GLY A 89 3.18 -12.48 -0.47
C GLY A 89 4.12 -13.04 0.61
N HIS A 90 4.01 -12.56 1.84
CA HIS A 90 4.70 -13.11 3.00
C HIS A 90 4.24 -14.53 3.38
N ALA A 91 3.13 -15.03 2.84
CA ALA A 91 2.77 -16.45 2.89
C ALA A 91 3.88 -17.35 2.30
N THR A 92 4.65 -16.87 1.32
CA THR A 92 5.79 -17.63 0.76
C THR A 92 6.89 -17.89 1.78
N TYR A 93 6.97 -17.10 2.84
CA TYR A 93 7.95 -17.29 3.92
C TYR A 93 7.61 -18.49 4.81
N PHE A 94 6.38 -19.02 4.66
CA PHE A 94 5.87 -20.22 5.32
C PHE A 94 5.62 -21.37 4.34
N GLY A 95 6.10 -21.25 3.10
CA GLY A 95 6.08 -22.33 2.11
C GLY A 95 5.00 -22.21 1.02
N ALA A 96 4.15 -21.19 1.04
CA ALA A 96 3.20 -20.96 -0.05
C ALA A 96 3.94 -20.80 -1.40
N LYS A 97 3.35 -21.31 -2.48
CA LYS A 97 3.98 -21.29 -3.81
C LYS A 97 3.37 -20.20 -4.69
N PRO A 98 4.16 -19.23 -5.18
CA PRO A 98 3.67 -18.16 -6.03
C PRO A 98 3.38 -18.65 -7.46
N HIS A 99 2.34 -18.09 -8.06
CA HIS A 99 1.94 -18.23 -9.46
C HIS A 99 1.79 -16.83 -10.06
N TYR A 100 2.75 -16.45 -10.88
CA TYR A 100 2.80 -15.12 -11.48
C TYR A 100 1.75 -14.98 -12.59
N ALA A 101 0.88 -14.00 -12.46
CA ALA A 101 -0.05 -13.55 -13.49
C ALA A 101 0.39 -12.17 -14.05
N PRO A 102 -0.22 -11.65 -15.12
CA PRO A 102 0.16 -10.34 -15.67
C PRO A 102 -0.03 -9.15 -14.71
N ASP A 103 -0.97 -9.26 -13.79
CA ASP A 103 -1.45 -8.18 -12.91
C ASP A 103 -1.41 -8.51 -11.41
N THR A 104 -1.06 -9.75 -11.04
CA THR A 104 -1.00 -10.18 -9.63
C THR A 104 -0.18 -11.46 -9.46
N ILE A 105 0.08 -11.87 -8.22
CA ILE A 105 0.69 -13.15 -7.87
C ILE A 105 -0.30 -13.92 -7.00
N TRP A 106 -0.68 -15.12 -7.47
CA TRP A 106 -1.53 -16.03 -6.71
C TRP A 106 -0.70 -17.01 -5.90
N PHE A 107 -1.26 -17.57 -4.83
CA PHE A 107 -0.57 -18.55 -3.98
C PHE A 107 -1.36 -19.85 -3.91
N SER A 108 -0.66 -20.99 -4.06
CA SER A 108 -1.28 -22.29 -3.76
C SER A 108 -1.17 -22.60 -2.26
N PRO A 109 -2.27 -23.07 -1.63
CA PRO A 109 -2.25 -23.58 -0.27
C PRO A 109 -1.24 -24.70 -0.09
N THR A 110 -0.57 -24.69 1.06
CA THR A 110 0.43 -25.69 1.47
C THR A 110 0.24 -26.21 2.89
N LEU A 111 -0.68 -25.61 3.65
CA LEU A 111 -1.01 -26.02 5.01
C LEU A 111 -2.25 -26.91 4.97
N GLU A 112 -2.05 -28.23 5.00
CA GLU A 112 -3.12 -29.22 4.90
C GLU A 112 -3.88 -29.37 6.23
N GLU A 113 -3.17 -29.36 7.35
CA GLU A 113 -3.71 -29.54 8.70
C GLU A 113 -3.76 -28.22 9.48
N PRO A 114 -4.77 -27.99 10.35
CA PRO A 114 -4.86 -26.82 11.22
C PRO A 114 -3.89 -26.93 12.41
N ASP A 115 -2.59 -27.04 12.11
CA ASP A 115 -1.50 -27.12 13.10
C ASP A 115 -0.50 -25.97 12.88
N ALA A 116 -0.51 -25.01 13.80
CA ALA A 116 0.37 -23.85 13.74
C ALA A 116 1.85 -24.22 13.89
N ALA A 117 2.21 -25.42 14.38
CA ALA A 117 3.61 -25.88 14.44
C ALA A 117 4.22 -26.17 13.07
N LEU A 118 3.38 -26.29 12.03
CA LEU A 118 3.80 -26.43 10.63
C LEU A 118 4.22 -25.10 10.01
N LEU A 119 3.80 -23.97 10.59
CA LEU A 119 4.21 -22.63 10.19
C LEU A 119 5.64 -22.35 10.69
N ARG A 120 6.62 -22.72 9.88
CA ARG A 120 8.05 -22.53 10.17
C ARG A 120 8.61 -21.41 9.33
N TYR A 121 9.05 -20.35 9.99
CA TYR A 121 9.74 -19.21 9.40
C TYR A 121 11.25 -19.33 9.65
N ASP A 122 12.05 -19.34 8.58
CA ASP A 122 13.51 -19.24 8.64
C ASP A 122 13.97 -18.08 7.74
N PRO A 123 14.51 -16.98 8.29
CA PRO A 123 14.89 -15.82 7.48
C PRO A 123 16.06 -16.09 6.51
N GLU A 124 16.88 -17.13 6.72
CA GLU A 124 18.13 -17.34 5.99
C GLU A 124 18.04 -18.37 4.84
N GLU A 125 17.02 -19.24 4.85
CA GLU A 125 16.85 -20.35 3.89
C GLU A 125 15.54 -20.26 3.06
N THR A 126 14.83 -19.12 3.09
CA THR A 126 13.48 -18.97 2.50
C THR A 126 13.37 -17.95 1.36
N ALA A 127 12.15 -17.83 0.78
CA ALA A 127 11.78 -16.79 -0.18
C ALA A 127 12.08 -15.36 0.32
N PHE A 128 12.07 -15.14 1.63
CA PHE A 128 12.39 -13.84 2.22
C PHE A 128 13.81 -13.37 1.90
N LYS A 129 14.80 -14.28 1.89
CA LYS A 129 16.17 -13.95 1.50
C LYS A 129 16.26 -13.51 0.04
N LYS A 130 15.59 -14.23 -0.87
CA LYS A 130 15.49 -13.85 -2.29
C LYS A 130 14.85 -12.47 -2.44
N HIS A 131 13.76 -12.19 -1.72
CA HIS A 131 13.10 -10.88 -1.74
C HIS A 131 14.01 -9.76 -1.21
N GLN A 132 14.77 -9.99 -0.14
CA GLN A 132 15.78 -9.02 0.35
C GLN A 132 16.86 -8.75 -0.70
N GLU A 133 17.38 -9.79 -1.37
CA GLU A 133 18.41 -9.64 -2.41
C GLU A 133 17.90 -8.84 -3.61
N ILE A 134 16.66 -9.11 -4.06
CA ILE A 134 15.99 -8.35 -5.13
C ILE A 134 15.81 -6.89 -4.72
N THR A 135 15.28 -6.67 -3.52
CA THR A 135 15.03 -5.33 -2.96
C THR A 135 16.33 -4.52 -2.89
N ALA A 136 17.39 -5.10 -2.33
CA ALA A 136 18.68 -4.45 -2.19
C ALA A 136 19.35 -4.19 -3.55
N ALA A 137 19.21 -5.11 -4.51
CA ALA A 137 19.72 -4.91 -5.86
C ALA A 137 18.98 -3.79 -6.60
N LEU A 138 17.65 -3.74 -6.48
CA LEU A 138 16.84 -2.67 -7.07
C LEU A 138 17.17 -1.31 -6.44
N ALA A 139 17.24 -1.22 -5.11
CA ALA A 139 17.61 0.03 -4.42
C ALA A 139 18.99 0.54 -4.84
N ARG A 140 20.00 -0.35 -4.96
CA ARG A 140 21.33 0.02 -5.49
C ARG A 140 21.29 0.52 -6.92
N LYS A 141 20.45 -0.07 -7.79
CA LYS A 141 20.29 0.36 -9.18
C LYS A 141 19.55 1.69 -9.28
N ALA A 142 18.50 1.87 -8.47
CA ALA A 142 17.71 3.10 -8.41
C ALA A 142 18.57 4.29 -7.94
N ALA A 143 19.47 4.09 -6.97
CA ALA A 143 20.48 5.08 -6.55
C ALA A 143 19.90 6.51 -6.34
N GLY A 144 18.71 6.61 -5.73
CA GLY A 144 18.01 7.87 -5.47
C GLY A 144 17.37 8.55 -6.70
N GLU A 145 17.39 7.90 -7.87
CA GLU A 145 16.68 8.36 -9.06
C GLU A 145 15.16 8.25 -8.89
N PHE A 146 14.70 7.16 -8.27
CA PHE A 146 13.33 6.96 -7.80
C PHE A 146 13.37 6.17 -6.49
N MET A 147 12.34 6.34 -5.67
CA MET A 147 12.17 5.57 -4.43
C MET A 147 11.79 4.13 -4.76
N VAL A 148 12.10 3.19 -3.88
CA VAL A 148 11.63 1.81 -4.00
C VAL A 148 10.63 1.56 -2.88
N ALA A 149 9.37 1.31 -3.23
CA ALA A 149 8.32 1.12 -2.24
C ALA A 149 8.63 -0.07 -1.31
N MET A 150 8.08 0.01 -0.10
CA MET A 150 7.96 -1.18 0.75
C MET A 150 7.16 -2.24 -0.02
N PRO A 151 7.50 -3.54 0.11
CA PRO A 151 6.76 -4.57 -0.58
C PRO A 151 5.30 -4.64 -0.14
N ASP A 152 4.43 -5.06 -1.06
CA ASP A 152 2.98 -5.23 -0.82
C ASP A 152 2.62 -6.47 0.03
N ASN A 153 3.50 -6.83 0.96
CA ASN A 153 3.32 -7.93 1.89
C ASN A 153 2.43 -7.48 3.04
N CYS A 154 1.12 -7.53 2.85
CA CYS A 154 0.13 -7.09 3.82
C CYS A 154 -0.98 -8.15 4.01
N GLY A 155 -1.74 -8.04 5.11
CA GLY A 155 -2.80 -8.98 5.48
C GLY A 155 -2.28 -10.25 6.16
N ILE A 156 -2.30 -10.30 7.49
CA ILE A 156 -1.80 -11.46 8.26
C ILE A 156 -2.75 -12.64 8.08
N ILE A 157 -4.05 -12.42 8.29
CA ILE A 157 -5.05 -13.46 8.05
C ILE A 157 -5.20 -13.80 6.56
N ASP A 158 -4.92 -12.85 5.66
CA ASP A 158 -4.89 -13.10 4.22
C ASP A 158 -3.76 -14.07 3.86
N ALA A 159 -2.58 -13.95 4.50
CA ALA A 159 -1.50 -14.91 4.34
C ALA A 159 -1.86 -16.29 4.91
N LEU A 160 -2.58 -16.35 6.03
CA LEU A 160 -3.12 -17.62 6.53
C LEU A 160 -4.13 -18.22 5.56
N ALA A 161 -5.01 -17.41 4.95
CA ALA A 161 -5.96 -17.85 3.94
C ALA A 161 -5.24 -18.38 2.69
N ALA A 162 -4.15 -17.74 2.27
CA ALA A 162 -3.30 -18.21 1.17
C ALA A 162 -2.61 -19.55 1.49
N LEU A 163 -2.20 -19.76 2.75
CA LEU A 163 -1.55 -21.00 3.20
C LEU A 163 -2.53 -22.16 3.38
N ARG A 164 -3.69 -21.90 3.99
CA ARG A 164 -4.68 -22.91 4.41
C ARG A 164 -5.77 -23.18 3.36
N GLY A 165 -6.00 -22.21 2.47
CA GLY A 165 -7.18 -22.12 1.62
C GLY A 165 -8.32 -21.40 2.38
N PRO A 166 -9.03 -20.45 1.73
CA PRO A 166 -10.02 -19.62 2.41
C PRO A 166 -11.20 -20.41 2.96
N GLU A 167 -11.69 -21.43 2.24
CA GLU A 167 -12.82 -22.26 2.69
C GLU A 167 -12.48 -23.04 3.95
N ASN A 168 -11.26 -23.61 3.99
CA ASN A 168 -10.77 -24.34 5.14
C ASN A 168 -10.54 -23.41 6.34
N LEU A 169 -9.98 -22.23 6.11
CA LEU A 169 -9.78 -21.23 7.17
C LEU A 169 -11.13 -20.79 7.78
N LEU A 170 -12.18 -20.62 6.97
CA LEU A 170 -13.53 -20.32 7.47
C LEU A 170 -14.06 -21.42 8.40
N LEU A 171 -13.81 -22.69 8.08
CA LEU A 171 -14.18 -23.81 8.96
C LEU A 171 -13.33 -23.79 10.24
N ASP A 172 -12.02 -23.55 10.12
CA ASP A 172 -11.11 -23.51 11.26
C ASP A 172 -11.42 -22.36 12.24
N MET A 173 -11.93 -21.22 11.77
CA MET A 173 -12.40 -20.15 12.67
C MET A 173 -13.52 -20.61 13.61
N ILE A 174 -14.27 -21.65 13.23
CA ILE A 174 -15.37 -22.20 14.03
C ILE A 174 -14.91 -23.42 14.81
N GLU A 175 -14.20 -24.34 14.15
CA GLU A 175 -13.85 -25.66 14.70
C GLU A 175 -12.51 -25.65 15.43
N ASN A 176 -11.57 -24.80 15.01
CA ASN A 176 -10.19 -24.76 15.48
C ASN A 176 -9.68 -23.31 15.77
N PRO A 177 -10.41 -22.47 16.54
CA PRO A 177 -10.06 -21.05 16.70
C PRO A 177 -8.69 -20.83 17.35
N GLU A 178 -8.26 -21.72 18.26
CA GLU A 178 -6.92 -21.67 18.87
C GLU A 178 -5.79 -21.79 17.83
N PHE A 179 -5.99 -22.62 16.80
CA PHE A 179 -5.05 -22.72 15.69
C PHE A 179 -4.97 -21.40 14.93
N VAL A 180 -6.11 -20.78 14.60
CA VAL A 180 -6.15 -19.51 13.87
C VAL A 180 -5.42 -18.42 14.66
N HIS A 181 -5.69 -18.30 15.96
CA HIS A 181 -4.99 -17.34 16.82
C HIS A 181 -3.48 -17.58 16.91
N GLU A 182 -3.03 -18.84 17.07
CA GLU A 182 -1.60 -19.15 17.12
C GLU A 182 -0.92 -18.89 15.76
N ALA A 183 -1.59 -19.24 14.66
CA ALA A 183 -1.10 -19.04 13.31
C ALA A 183 -0.93 -17.55 12.99
N CYS A 184 -1.96 -16.72 13.21
CA CYS A 184 -1.87 -15.26 13.04
C CYS A 184 -0.71 -14.68 13.86
N ARG A 185 -0.55 -15.09 15.13
CA ARG A 185 0.56 -14.61 15.98
C ARG A 185 1.94 -14.94 15.38
N LYS A 186 2.13 -16.15 14.87
CA LYS A 186 3.39 -16.55 14.21
C LYS A 186 3.65 -15.76 12.93
N ILE A 187 2.60 -15.54 12.13
CA ILE A 187 2.70 -14.76 10.88
C ILE A 187 3.00 -13.29 11.19
N THR A 188 2.35 -12.70 12.19
CA THR A 188 2.61 -11.32 12.64
C THR A 188 4.06 -11.11 13.06
N GLU A 189 4.65 -12.02 13.85
CA GLU A 189 6.05 -11.88 14.29
C GLU A 189 7.04 -11.98 13.13
N ALA A 190 6.81 -12.90 12.19
CA ALA A 190 7.61 -12.97 10.97
C ALA A 190 7.42 -11.70 10.12
N TRP A 191 6.18 -11.22 9.97
CA TRP A 191 5.87 -10.01 9.23
C TRP A 191 6.62 -8.80 9.78
N LYS A 192 6.58 -8.55 11.10
CA LYS A 192 7.35 -7.45 11.74
C LYS A 192 8.85 -7.56 11.45
N THR A 193 9.40 -8.76 11.53
CA THR A 193 10.81 -9.03 11.20
C THR A 193 11.12 -8.65 9.76
N THR A 194 10.26 -9.04 8.82
CA THR A 194 10.44 -8.72 7.41
C THR A 194 10.30 -7.23 7.11
N GLN A 195 9.33 -6.55 7.72
CA GLN A 195 9.10 -5.12 7.54
C GLN A 195 10.28 -4.28 8.05
N SER A 196 10.82 -4.60 9.23
CA SER A 196 12.06 -3.97 9.73
C SER A 196 13.19 -4.11 8.73
N ARG A 197 13.35 -5.29 8.14
CA ARG A 197 14.46 -5.56 7.24
C ARG A 197 14.32 -4.89 5.89
N PHE A 198 13.13 -4.85 5.32
CA PHE A 198 12.87 -4.09 4.10
C PHE A 198 13.09 -2.59 4.34
N PHE A 199 12.64 -2.05 5.48
CA PHE A 199 12.91 -0.66 5.85
C PHE A 199 14.41 -0.37 5.92
N GLU A 200 15.20 -1.20 6.60
CA GLU A 200 16.66 -1.05 6.70
C GLU A 200 17.35 -1.04 5.33
N ILE A 201 16.91 -1.89 4.40
CA ILE A 201 17.45 -1.95 3.04
C ILE A 201 17.10 -0.70 2.23
N LEU A 202 15.90 -0.16 2.43
CA LEU A 202 15.31 0.86 1.56
C LEU A 202 15.50 2.30 2.05
N ALA A 203 15.69 2.51 3.36
CA ALA A 203 15.66 3.84 3.97
C ALA A 203 16.60 4.84 3.30
N GLU A 204 17.85 4.46 3.01
CA GLU A 204 18.83 5.36 2.37
C GLU A 204 18.36 5.80 0.98
N ASN A 205 17.94 4.86 0.12
CA ASN A 205 17.42 5.18 -1.21
C ASN A 205 16.13 6.05 -1.11
N ASN A 206 15.33 5.81 -0.08
CA ASN A 206 14.06 6.48 0.17
C ASN A 206 14.17 7.69 1.08
N GLN A 207 15.28 8.44 1.01
CA GLN A 207 15.44 9.72 1.70
C GLN A 207 15.31 9.63 3.24
N GLY A 208 15.80 8.55 3.82
CA GLY A 208 15.72 8.26 5.25
C GLY A 208 14.37 7.72 5.73
N GLY A 209 13.47 7.38 4.80
CA GLY A 209 12.09 6.98 5.10
C GLY A 209 11.62 5.74 4.34
N SER A 210 10.30 5.56 4.26
CA SER A 210 9.67 4.52 3.46
C SER A 210 8.51 5.07 2.65
N SER A 211 8.15 4.37 1.58
CA SER A 211 7.12 4.81 0.65
C SER A 211 6.22 3.66 0.20
N HIS A 212 5.03 4.03 -0.28
CA HIS A 212 4.09 3.13 -0.91
C HIS A 212 3.76 3.62 -2.31
N SER A 213 3.87 2.74 -3.30
CA SER A 213 3.88 3.13 -4.70
C SER A 213 2.53 3.68 -5.17
N TRP A 214 1.48 2.86 -5.10
CA TRP A 214 0.17 3.20 -5.65
C TRP A 214 -0.59 4.23 -4.81
N MET A 215 -0.32 4.30 -3.51
CA MET A 215 -0.84 5.33 -2.61
C MET A 215 -0.09 6.67 -2.68
N GLN A 216 1.07 6.73 -3.36
CA GLN A 216 1.90 7.96 -3.46
C GLN A 216 2.23 8.58 -2.09
N LEU A 217 2.44 7.73 -1.09
CA LEU A 217 2.79 8.16 0.26
C LEU A 217 4.27 7.92 0.53
N TRP A 218 4.87 8.86 1.24
CA TRP A 218 6.17 8.72 1.87
C TRP A 218 6.08 9.21 3.31
N CYS A 219 6.85 8.59 4.21
CA CYS A 219 7.08 9.11 5.54
C CYS A 219 8.55 8.89 5.95
N PRO A 220 9.12 9.72 6.84
CA PRO A 220 10.50 9.57 7.31
C PRO A 220 10.67 8.45 8.37
N LYS A 221 9.78 7.46 8.38
CA LYS A 221 9.70 6.38 9.37
C LYS A 221 9.26 5.08 8.71
N ARG A 222 8.91 4.05 9.50
CA ARG A 222 8.36 2.79 8.99
C ARG A 222 6.89 2.96 8.64
N HIS A 223 6.61 2.92 7.35
CA HIS A 223 5.27 2.91 6.76
C HIS A 223 5.07 1.63 5.98
N ALA A 224 3.94 0.98 6.20
CA ALA A 224 3.45 -0.08 5.35
C ALA A 224 1.93 0.02 5.27
N GLN A 225 1.37 -0.58 4.23
CA GLN A 225 -0.06 -0.82 4.17
C GLN A 225 -0.41 -2.06 4.98
N ILE A 226 -1.58 -2.04 5.62
CA ILE A 226 -2.22 -3.23 6.18
C ILE A 226 -3.60 -3.37 5.54
N GLN A 227 -4.14 -4.57 5.54
CA GLN A 227 -5.41 -4.88 4.90
C GLN A 227 -6.00 -6.16 5.50
N CYS A 228 -7.21 -6.49 5.09
CA CYS A 228 -7.79 -7.81 5.25
C CYS A 228 -8.83 -8.04 4.14
N ASP A 229 -8.39 -8.62 3.02
CA ASP A 229 -9.29 -8.93 1.89
C ASP A 229 -10.26 -10.05 2.29
N PHE A 230 -9.79 -10.99 3.13
CA PHE A 230 -10.58 -12.06 3.71
C PHE A 230 -11.80 -11.55 4.50
N SER A 231 -11.76 -10.30 4.98
CA SER A 231 -12.81 -9.70 5.81
C SER A 231 -14.20 -9.70 5.16
N VAL A 232 -14.28 -9.72 3.83
CA VAL A 232 -15.56 -9.75 3.09
C VAL A 232 -16.35 -11.05 3.33
N MET A 233 -15.67 -12.12 3.75
CA MET A 233 -16.28 -13.44 4.00
C MET A 233 -16.70 -13.64 5.45
N ILE A 234 -16.40 -12.70 6.35
CA ILE A 234 -16.64 -12.86 7.80
C ILE A 234 -17.53 -11.76 8.37
N SER A 235 -18.14 -12.08 9.51
CA SER A 235 -18.99 -11.13 10.25
C SER A 235 -18.15 -10.13 11.06
N PRO A 236 -18.70 -8.98 11.48
CA PRO A 236 -18.00 -8.05 12.37
C PRO A 236 -17.52 -8.69 13.68
N ALA A 237 -18.26 -9.66 14.24
CA ALA A 237 -17.83 -10.38 15.45
C ALA A 237 -16.57 -11.23 15.20
N MET A 238 -16.49 -11.89 14.04
CA MET A 238 -15.30 -12.65 13.65
C MET A 238 -14.14 -11.73 13.28
N PHE A 239 -14.41 -10.57 12.67
CA PHE A 239 -13.40 -9.56 12.42
C PHE A 239 -12.81 -9.04 13.74
N GLU A 240 -13.66 -8.73 14.72
CA GLU A 240 -13.24 -8.30 16.06
C GLU A 240 -12.39 -9.37 16.76
N GLU A 241 -12.72 -10.65 16.60
CA GLU A 241 -12.00 -11.76 17.24
C GLU A 241 -10.66 -12.09 16.56
N PHE A 242 -10.65 -12.21 15.22
CA PHE A 242 -9.52 -12.77 14.48
C PHE A 242 -8.65 -11.73 13.76
N VAL A 243 -9.19 -10.57 13.40
CA VAL A 243 -8.52 -9.59 12.53
C VAL A 243 -8.16 -8.31 13.26
N LEU A 244 -9.03 -7.81 14.13
CA LEU A 244 -8.75 -6.59 14.88
C LEU A 244 -7.45 -6.68 15.71
N PRO A 245 -7.12 -7.80 16.38
CA PRO A 245 -5.89 -7.90 17.18
C PRO A 245 -4.62 -7.79 16.33
N GLU A 246 -4.58 -8.40 15.14
CA GLU A 246 -3.41 -8.29 14.25
C GLU A 246 -3.27 -6.87 13.69
N ILE A 247 -4.38 -6.18 13.40
CA ILE A 247 -4.37 -4.77 12.98
C ILE A 247 -3.81 -3.88 14.09
N GLU A 248 -4.26 -4.06 15.33
CA GLU A 248 -3.76 -3.33 16.50
C GLU A 248 -2.27 -3.56 16.70
N GLU A 249 -1.83 -4.81 16.59
CA GLU A 249 -0.43 -5.18 16.75
C GLU A 249 0.49 -4.62 15.64
N CYS A 250 0.01 -4.61 14.40
CA CYS A 250 0.69 -3.94 13.28
C CYS A 250 0.75 -2.42 13.47
N ALA A 251 -0.33 -1.79 13.96
CA ALA A 251 -0.40 -0.37 14.27
C ALA A 251 0.51 0.05 15.43
N GLU A 252 0.74 -0.84 16.40
CA GLU A 252 1.71 -0.62 17.47
C GLU A 252 3.17 -0.71 16.98
N PHE A 253 3.43 -1.52 15.95
CA PHE A 253 4.76 -1.73 15.40
C PHE A 253 5.20 -0.65 14.39
N LEU A 254 4.29 -0.25 13.49
CA LEU A 254 4.53 0.77 12.47
C LEU A 254 4.50 2.19 13.05
N ASP A 255 5.17 3.11 12.38
CA ASP A 255 5.22 4.52 12.78
C ASP A 255 4.22 5.39 12.02
N CYS A 256 3.85 4.95 10.81
CA CYS A 256 2.84 5.55 9.95
C CYS A 256 2.07 4.41 9.31
N ILE A 257 0.75 4.36 9.47
CA ILE A 257 -0.03 3.20 9.03
C ILE A 257 -1.29 3.60 8.27
N THR A 258 -1.51 2.92 7.15
CA THR A 258 -2.70 3.07 6.33
C THR A 258 -3.37 1.72 6.18
N TYR A 259 -4.63 1.62 6.57
CA TYR A 259 -5.46 0.44 6.30
C TYR A 259 -6.12 0.58 4.93
N HIS A 260 -5.89 -0.38 4.06
CA HIS A 260 -6.54 -0.50 2.76
C HIS A 260 -7.92 -1.14 2.92
N LEU A 261 -8.95 -0.37 2.55
CA LEU A 261 -10.36 -0.75 2.65
C LEU A 261 -10.95 -0.95 1.25
N ASP A 262 -11.28 -2.20 0.92
CA ASP A 262 -11.93 -2.59 -0.34
C ASP A 262 -13.42 -2.25 -0.39
N GLY A 263 -13.67 -0.96 -0.50
CA GLY A 263 -14.96 -0.40 -0.85
C GLY A 263 -16.12 -0.87 0.05
N GLN A 264 -17.29 -0.95 -0.56
CA GLN A 264 -18.57 -1.06 0.15
C GLN A 264 -18.70 -2.30 1.05
N GLU A 265 -18.09 -3.43 0.69
CA GLU A 265 -18.26 -4.68 1.44
C GLU A 265 -17.62 -4.64 2.82
N GLN A 266 -16.49 -3.92 2.95
CA GLN A 266 -15.78 -3.76 4.21
C GLN A 266 -16.39 -2.68 5.13
N ILE A 267 -17.40 -1.91 4.68
CA ILE A 267 -18.07 -0.87 5.49
C ILE A 267 -18.58 -1.43 6.82
N ARG A 268 -19.03 -2.69 6.82
CA ARG A 268 -19.54 -3.39 8.01
C ARG A 268 -18.50 -3.48 9.15
N HIS A 269 -17.21 -3.37 8.82
CA HIS A 269 -16.08 -3.42 9.76
C HIS A 269 -15.51 -2.04 10.08
N LEU A 270 -16.01 -0.97 9.44
CA LEU A 270 -15.46 0.38 9.55
C LEU A 270 -15.42 0.88 10.99
N ASP A 271 -16.46 0.64 11.79
CA ASP A 271 -16.49 1.07 13.19
C ASP A 271 -15.38 0.43 14.04
N LEU A 272 -15.06 -0.85 13.77
CA LEU A 272 -13.97 -1.55 14.45
C LEU A 272 -12.62 -0.96 14.03
N LEU A 273 -12.41 -0.71 12.74
CA LEU A 273 -11.21 -0.05 12.23
C LEU A 273 -11.00 1.34 12.84
N LEU A 274 -12.06 2.16 12.91
CA LEU A 274 -12.00 3.50 13.49
C LEU A 274 -11.73 3.48 15.01
N SER A 275 -12.00 2.36 15.69
CA SER A 275 -11.69 2.18 17.11
C SER A 275 -10.18 1.98 17.38
N VAL A 276 -9.40 1.56 16.38
CA VAL A 276 -7.95 1.34 16.51
C VAL A 276 -7.24 2.67 16.68
N LYS A 277 -6.76 2.94 17.90
CA LYS A 277 -6.22 4.27 18.24
C LYS A 277 -5.02 4.68 17.38
N LYS A 278 -4.09 3.76 17.13
CA LYS A 278 -2.86 4.00 16.37
C LYS A 278 -2.99 3.84 14.85
N LEU A 279 -4.18 3.59 14.33
CA LEU A 279 -4.41 3.62 12.89
C LEU A 279 -4.44 5.08 12.41
N ASP A 280 -3.56 5.50 11.50
CA ASP A 280 -3.52 6.90 11.06
C ASP A 280 -4.54 7.19 9.96
N ASN A 281 -4.61 6.30 8.96
CA ASN A 281 -5.37 6.55 7.74
C ASN A 281 -6.21 5.33 7.32
N ILE A 282 -7.32 5.63 6.65
CA ILE A 282 -8.01 4.69 5.78
C ILE A 282 -7.71 5.08 4.33
N GLN A 283 -7.14 4.15 3.57
CA GLN A 283 -7.18 4.21 2.13
C GLN A 283 -8.46 3.53 1.67
N TRP A 284 -9.22 4.21 0.81
CA TRP A 284 -10.47 3.68 0.27
C TRP A 284 -10.38 3.53 -1.24
N THR A 285 -10.69 2.32 -1.73
CA THR A 285 -10.85 2.08 -3.16
C THR A 285 -12.23 1.47 -3.46
N PRO A 286 -13.03 2.06 -4.38
CA PRO A 286 -14.15 1.34 -4.96
C PRO A 286 -13.61 0.17 -5.79
N VAL A 287 -14.03 -1.06 -5.48
CA VAL A 287 -13.66 -2.24 -6.30
C VAL A 287 -14.54 -2.33 -7.55
N ALA A 288 -14.17 -3.21 -8.48
CA ALA A 288 -14.86 -3.35 -9.76
C ALA A 288 -16.40 -3.48 -9.61
N GLY A 289 -17.12 -2.60 -10.29
CA GLY A 289 -18.59 -2.56 -10.28
C GLY A 289 -19.22 -1.69 -9.18
N GLN A 290 -18.43 -1.10 -8.28
CA GLN A 290 -18.93 -0.15 -7.29
C GLN A 290 -19.07 1.28 -7.86
N PRO A 291 -19.88 2.15 -7.23
CA PRO A 291 -19.98 3.56 -7.59
C PRO A 291 -18.65 4.32 -7.50
N ARG A 292 -18.62 5.51 -8.11
CA ARG A 292 -17.47 6.41 -8.05
C ARG A 292 -17.16 6.85 -6.61
N THR A 293 -15.90 7.22 -6.36
CA THR A 293 -15.36 7.57 -5.03
C THR A 293 -16.23 8.58 -4.28
N SER A 294 -16.67 9.65 -4.94
CA SER A 294 -17.52 10.71 -4.35
C SER A 294 -18.90 10.25 -3.86
N THR A 295 -19.34 9.03 -4.19
CA THR A 295 -20.59 8.47 -3.68
C THR A 295 -20.52 8.18 -2.17
N PHE A 296 -19.32 7.95 -1.64
CA PHE A 296 -19.07 7.51 -0.26
C PHE A 296 -18.68 8.64 0.71
N ILE A 297 -19.07 9.89 0.39
CA ILE A 297 -18.75 11.07 1.20
C ILE A 297 -19.17 10.91 2.67
N LYS A 298 -20.28 10.22 2.95
CA LYS A 298 -20.75 10.01 4.33
C LYS A 298 -19.78 9.14 5.13
N GLU A 299 -19.25 8.09 4.52
CA GLU A 299 -18.26 7.20 5.11
C GLU A 299 -16.94 7.96 5.32
N PHE A 300 -16.53 8.78 4.35
CA PHE A 300 -15.36 9.64 4.45
C PHE A 300 -15.47 10.66 5.60
N GLN A 301 -16.63 11.31 5.75
CA GLN A 301 -16.90 12.21 6.87
C GLN A 301 -16.85 11.47 8.21
N LYS A 302 -17.36 10.23 8.27
CA LYS A 302 -17.26 9.37 9.46
C LYS A 302 -15.80 9.06 9.82
N ILE A 303 -14.98 8.74 8.83
CA ILE A 303 -13.53 8.49 9.00
C ILE A 303 -12.83 9.74 9.56
N GLN A 304 -13.06 10.92 8.96
CA GLN A 304 -12.47 12.17 9.45
C GLN A 304 -12.97 12.57 10.85
N ALA A 305 -14.25 12.34 11.14
CA ALA A 305 -14.83 12.60 12.47
C ALA A 305 -14.21 11.73 13.56
N ALA A 306 -13.70 10.54 13.22
CA ALA A 306 -12.92 9.69 14.11
C ALA A 306 -11.44 10.11 14.22
N GLY A 307 -11.03 11.22 13.59
CA GLY A 307 -9.67 11.73 13.61
C GLY A 307 -8.71 11.00 12.66
N LYS A 308 -9.24 10.18 11.73
CA LYS A 308 -8.43 9.40 10.79
C LYS A 308 -8.24 10.16 9.47
N GLY A 309 -7.12 9.91 8.81
CA GLY A 309 -6.86 10.40 7.48
C GLY A 309 -7.57 9.60 6.40
N LEU A 310 -7.64 10.19 5.22
CA LEU A 310 -8.22 9.61 4.02
C LEU A 310 -7.22 9.64 2.88
N VAL A 311 -7.03 8.49 2.26
CA VAL A 311 -6.28 8.33 1.01
C VAL A 311 -7.28 7.85 -0.04
N LEU A 312 -7.58 8.69 -1.02
CA LEU A 312 -8.61 8.45 -2.04
C LEU A 312 -7.99 8.46 -3.43
N ILE A 313 -8.60 7.73 -4.36
CA ILE A 313 -8.20 7.72 -5.79
C ILE A 313 -9.39 8.18 -6.63
N PRO A 314 -9.75 9.48 -6.61
CA PRO A 314 -10.86 10.00 -7.40
C PRO A 314 -10.46 10.24 -8.86
N GLU A 315 -11.47 10.32 -9.73
CA GLU A 315 -11.32 11.01 -11.02
C GLU A 315 -11.27 12.53 -10.80
N LYS A 316 -10.60 13.27 -11.68
CA LYS A 316 -10.35 14.71 -11.47
C LYS A 316 -11.61 15.57 -11.32
N ASP A 317 -12.72 15.20 -11.96
CA ASP A 317 -14.00 15.90 -11.85
C ASP A 317 -14.70 15.66 -10.50
N GLU A 318 -14.27 14.66 -9.73
CA GLU A 318 -14.75 14.43 -8.36
C GLU A 318 -14.01 15.26 -7.31
N VAL A 319 -12.84 15.82 -7.65
CA VAL A 319 -12.02 16.62 -6.71
C VAL A 319 -12.83 17.78 -6.09
N PRO A 320 -13.58 18.62 -6.86
CA PRO A 320 -14.33 19.72 -6.28
C PRO A 320 -15.37 19.27 -5.24
N ILE A 321 -16.17 18.23 -5.55
CA ILE A 321 -17.22 17.77 -4.64
C ILE A 321 -16.64 17.14 -3.38
N LEU A 322 -15.54 16.40 -3.50
CA LEU A 322 -14.82 15.84 -2.34
C LEU A 322 -14.31 16.97 -1.44
N MET A 323 -13.69 17.98 -2.05
CA MET A 323 -13.13 19.14 -1.36
C MET A 323 -14.17 20.05 -0.72
N GLU A 324 -15.39 20.13 -1.26
CA GLU A 324 -16.50 20.88 -0.66
C GLU A 324 -17.09 20.17 0.57
N ASN A 325 -16.88 18.86 0.71
CA ASN A 325 -17.54 18.04 1.73
C ASN A 325 -16.60 17.41 2.77
N LEU A 326 -15.29 17.42 2.50
CA LEU A 326 -14.27 16.81 3.35
C LEU A 326 -13.28 17.86 3.84
N SER A 327 -12.81 17.67 5.07
CA SER A 327 -11.73 18.47 5.64
C SER A 327 -10.45 18.25 4.85
N HIS A 328 -9.67 19.31 4.68
CA HIS A 328 -8.38 19.27 3.98
C HIS A 328 -7.30 18.60 4.83
N LYS A 329 -7.44 18.72 6.15
CA LYS A 329 -6.57 18.08 7.12
C LYS A 329 -6.68 16.57 6.99
N GLY A 330 -5.55 15.92 6.74
CA GLY A 330 -5.51 14.48 6.59
C GLY A 330 -6.21 13.95 5.33
N LEU A 331 -6.38 14.76 4.29
CA LEU A 331 -6.92 14.31 3.00
C LEU A 331 -5.80 14.23 1.96
N HIS A 332 -5.64 13.06 1.34
CA HIS A 332 -4.71 12.80 0.25
C HIS A 332 -5.46 12.21 -0.93
N LEU A 333 -5.45 12.90 -2.07
CA LEU A 333 -6.10 12.49 -3.30
C LEU A 333 -5.06 12.13 -4.35
N ILE A 334 -5.18 10.92 -4.91
CA ILE A 334 -4.34 10.45 -6.02
C ILE A 334 -5.17 10.59 -7.30
N VAL A 335 -4.83 11.58 -8.13
CA VAL A 335 -5.62 11.93 -9.33
C VAL A 335 -4.83 11.50 -10.57
N ASN A 336 -5.25 10.39 -11.18
CA ASN A 336 -4.48 9.72 -12.24
C ASN A 336 -4.84 10.18 -13.66
N ASP A 337 -5.98 10.85 -13.86
CA ASP A 337 -6.52 11.25 -15.17
C ASP A 337 -6.20 12.72 -15.55
N VAL A 338 -5.13 13.25 -14.95
CA VAL A 338 -4.55 14.57 -15.28
C VAL A 338 -3.62 14.44 -16.47
N SER A 339 -3.85 15.26 -17.50
CA SER A 339 -3.25 15.10 -18.82
C SER A 339 -2.07 16.05 -19.10
N SER A 340 -1.94 17.14 -18.33
CA SER A 340 -0.91 18.15 -18.55
C SER A 340 -0.47 18.86 -17.26
N PRO A 341 0.71 19.48 -17.25
CA PRO A 341 1.15 20.29 -16.11
C PRO A 341 0.21 21.46 -15.80
N GLN A 342 -0.38 22.10 -16.82
CA GLN A 342 -1.31 23.20 -16.61
C GLN A 342 -2.59 22.73 -15.88
N GLU A 343 -3.10 21.56 -16.24
CA GLU A 343 -4.27 20.97 -15.59
C GLU A 343 -3.98 20.62 -14.12
N ALA A 344 -2.77 20.12 -13.83
CA ALA A 344 -2.32 19.88 -12.47
C ALA A 344 -2.23 21.20 -11.66
N GLU A 345 -1.68 22.26 -12.23
CA GLU A 345 -1.64 23.58 -11.59
C GLU A 345 -3.04 24.12 -11.29
N ASP A 346 -3.99 23.96 -12.21
CA ASP A 346 -5.35 24.43 -12.02
C ASP A 346 -6.07 23.68 -10.90
N LEU A 347 -5.84 22.36 -10.78
CA LEU A 347 -6.32 21.56 -9.66
C LEU A 347 -5.68 21.99 -8.33
N LEU A 348 -4.38 22.30 -8.30
CA LEU A 348 -3.71 22.81 -7.10
C LEU A 348 -4.30 24.15 -6.63
N ARG A 349 -4.51 25.10 -7.56
CA ARG A 349 -5.16 26.40 -7.27
C ARG A 349 -6.60 26.24 -6.80
N LEU A 350 -7.35 25.32 -7.42
CA LEU A 350 -8.69 24.96 -6.96
C LEU A 350 -8.62 24.44 -5.52
N ALA A 351 -7.63 23.60 -5.22
CA ALA A 351 -7.48 22.99 -3.92
C ALA A 351 -7.20 24.01 -2.81
N GLU A 352 -6.36 25.01 -3.10
CA GLU A 352 -6.11 26.14 -2.19
C GLU A 352 -7.36 27.00 -1.98
N LYS A 353 -8.18 27.17 -3.04
CA LYS A 353 -9.39 28.00 -2.98
C LYS A 353 -10.51 27.38 -2.14
N LEU A 354 -10.67 26.06 -2.20
CA LEU A 354 -11.74 25.33 -1.48
C LEU A 354 -11.32 24.89 -0.07
N ALA A 355 -10.07 25.17 0.32
CA ALA A 355 -9.50 24.89 1.63
C ALA A 355 -10.36 25.43 2.79
N HIS A 356 -10.76 24.52 3.69
CA HIS A 356 -11.53 24.78 4.90
C HIS A 356 -11.22 23.79 6.02
#